data_AF-A0A0N0M2Z3-F1
#
_entry.id   AF-A0A0N0M2Z3-F1
#
_cell.length_a   1.000
_cell.length_b   1.000
_cell.length_c   1.000
_cell.angle_alpha   90.00
_cell.angle_beta   90.00
_cell.angle_gamma   90.00
#
_symmetry.space_group_name_H-M   'P 1'
#
loop_
_entity.id
_entity.type
_entity.pdbx_description
1 polymer ?
#
loop_
_entity_poly.entity_id
_entity_poly.type
_entity_poly.pdbx_seq_one_letter_code
_entity_poly.pdbx_strand_id
1 'polypeptide(L)'
;MSTEAGGKQEADGMIAGAKSLYETAQHEQEQLELLDPLTPEELAEAREDLGPNAGGLTVMRHAREARRGRPKGAKNKRSDDFARYIAQFGQDPAVTLMQLQSTPEEVHMARSRRVRQKVIGKGESARVVELTEEMTYEAATALRTRCAEALMPFIHSKKPVAIDATIRGVIVQEEIGEVRPVRGAMIDGEILGVAHPADGEDER
;
A
#
# COMPACT_ATOMS: atom_id res chain seq x y z
N MET A 1 47.85 -17.21 -7.53
CA MET A 1 46.70 -17.54 -6.65
C MET A 1 45.53 -17.88 -7.57
N SER A 2 45.37 -19.16 -7.89
CA SER A 2 44.28 -19.66 -8.74
C SER A 2 43.01 -19.72 -7.90
N THR A 3 42.00 -18.93 -8.21
CA THR A 3 40.67 -19.07 -7.58
C THR A 3 40.11 -20.43 -7.98
N GLU A 4 39.83 -21.25 -6.97
CA GLU A 4 39.44 -22.65 -7.07
C GLU A 4 38.15 -22.82 -7.87
N ALA A 5 38.10 -23.86 -8.70
CA ALA A 5 36.95 -24.25 -9.51
C ALA A 5 35.71 -24.67 -8.69
N GLY A 6 35.77 -24.67 -7.35
CA GLY A 6 34.71 -25.09 -6.44
C GLY A 6 33.51 -24.13 -6.39
N GLY A 7 33.73 -22.81 -6.40
CA GLY A 7 32.64 -21.84 -6.22
C GLY A 7 31.59 -21.86 -7.35
N LYS A 8 31.97 -22.25 -8.57
CA LYS A 8 31.02 -22.40 -9.68
C LYS A 8 30.16 -23.66 -9.54
N GLN A 9 30.75 -24.77 -9.09
CA GLN A 9 30.03 -26.03 -8.88
C GLN A 9 29.04 -25.91 -7.72
N GLU A 10 29.41 -25.19 -6.66
CA GLU A 10 28.51 -24.91 -5.54
C GLU A 10 27.34 -24.00 -5.96
N ALA A 11 27.60 -22.94 -6.74
CA ALA A 11 26.56 -22.07 -7.25
C ALA A 11 25.59 -22.80 -8.21
N ASP A 12 26.11 -23.63 -9.12
CA ASP A 12 25.29 -24.44 -10.04
C ASP A 12 24.43 -25.46 -9.27
N GLY A 13 24.98 -26.05 -8.19
CA GLY A 13 24.24 -26.95 -7.29
C GLY A 13 23.11 -26.24 -6.53
N MET A 14 23.34 -25.02 -6.04
CA MET A 14 22.30 -24.21 -5.40
C MET A 14 21.19 -23.82 -6.39
N ILE A 15 21.54 -23.45 -7.61
CA ILE A 15 20.58 -23.12 -8.67
C ILE A 15 19.75 -24.35 -9.06
N ALA A 16 20.39 -25.52 -9.19
CA ALA A 16 19.68 -26.77 -9.48
C ALA A 16 18.70 -27.15 -8.36
N GLY A 17 19.12 -27.04 -7.09
CA GLY A 17 18.25 -27.28 -5.94
C GLY A 17 17.08 -26.30 -5.85
N ALA A 18 17.32 -25.02 -6.16
CA ALA A 18 16.26 -24.01 -6.21
C ALA A 18 15.25 -24.31 -7.34
N LYS A 19 15.71 -24.76 -8.50
CA LYS A 19 14.84 -25.17 -9.62
C LYS A 19 13.97 -26.37 -9.26
N SER A 20 14.54 -27.41 -8.64
CA SER A 20 13.76 -28.59 -8.26
C SER A 20 12.70 -28.27 -7.20
N LEU A 21 13.00 -27.37 -6.26
CA LEU A 21 12.02 -26.91 -5.27
C LEU A 21 10.89 -26.11 -5.95
N TYR A 22 11.23 -25.25 -6.92
CA TYR A 22 10.24 -24.49 -7.69
C TYR A 22 9.32 -25.39 -8.51
N GLU A 23 9.88 -26.39 -9.20
CA GLU A 23 9.11 -27.36 -10.00
C GLU A 23 8.15 -28.17 -9.11
N THR A 24 8.62 -28.61 -7.94
CA THR A 24 7.79 -29.33 -6.97
C THR A 24 6.63 -28.47 -6.47
N ALA A 25 6.91 -27.22 -6.10
CA ALA A 25 5.90 -26.27 -5.65
C ALA A 25 4.88 -25.94 -6.75
N GLN A 26 5.30 -25.85 -8.01
CA GLN A 26 4.39 -25.68 -9.14
C GLN A 26 3.42 -26.86 -9.26
N HIS A 27 3.93 -28.09 -9.20
CA HIS A 27 3.07 -29.29 -9.29
C HIS A 27 2.06 -29.38 -8.15
N GLU A 28 2.44 -29.03 -6.93
CA GLU A 28 1.50 -28.97 -5.79
C GLU A 28 0.40 -27.92 -6.02
N GLN A 29 0.76 -26.75 -6.55
CA GLN A 29 -0.21 -25.71 -6.88
C GLN A 29 -1.17 -26.16 -7.99
N GLU A 30 -0.67 -26.85 -9.02
CA GLU A 30 -1.51 -27.41 -10.10
C GLU A 30 -2.51 -28.44 -9.57
N GLN A 31 -2.11 -29.27 -8.59
CA GLN A 31 -3.00 -30.23 -7.96
C GLN A 31 -4.08 -29.55 -7.12
N LEU A 32 -3.71 -28.54 -6.33
CA LEU A 32 -4.66 -27.77 -5.52
C LEU A 32 -5.68 -27.03 -6.39
N GLU A 33 -5.24 -26.44 -7.49
CA GLU A 33 -6.13 -25.75 -8.43
C GLU A 33 -7.09 -26.69 -9.14
N LEU A 34 -6.80 -27.99 -9.24
CA LEU A 34 -7.74 -28.98 -9.79
C LEU A 34 -8.92 -29.22 -8.84
N LEU A 35 -8.73 -29.00 -7.54
CA LEU A 35 -9.75 -29.18 -6.51
C LEU A 35 -10.71 -27.98 -6.39
N ASP A 36 -10.31 -26.81 -6.90
CA ASP A 36 -11.16 -25.63 -6.90
C ASP A 36 -12.38 -25.82 -7.82
N PRO A 37 -13.61 -25.56 -7.35
CA PRO A 37 -14.79 -25.62 -8.20
C PRO A 37 -14.78 -24.46 -9.20
N LEU A 38 -15.13 -24.78 -10.46
CA LEU A 38 -15.39 -23.79 -11.50
C LEU A 38 -16.83 -23.27 -11.38
N THR A 39 -17.00 -21.97 -11.58
CA THR A 39 -18.33 -21.36 -11.59
C THR A 39 -19.04 -21.60 -12.93
N PRO A 40 -20.38 -21.58 -12.97
CA PRO A 40 -21.13 -21.72 -14.21
C PRO A 40 -20.82 -20.62 -15.24
N GLU A 41 -20.48 -19.41 -14.78
CA GLU A 41 -20.14 -18.26 -15.63
C GLU A 41 -18.81 -18.48 -16.36
N GLU A 42 -17.77 -18.94 -15.65
CA GLU A 42 -16.46 -19.27 -16.23
C GLU A 42 -16.56 -20.38 -17.29
N LEU A 43 -17.42 -21.38 -17.06
CA LEU A 43 -17.66 -22.44 -18.03
C LEU A 43 -18.42 -21.95 -19.28
N ALA A 44 -19.34 -21.00 -19.11
CA ALA A 44 -20.07 -20.40 -20.21
C ALA A 44 -19.14 -19.55 -21.10
N GLU A 45 -18.30 -18.70 -20.49
CA GLU A 45 -17.30 -17.89 -21.19
C GLU A 45 -16.31 -18.77 -21.95
N ALA A 46 -15.77 -19.82 -21.30
CA ALA A 46 -14.86 -20.76 -21.97
C ALA A 46 -15.51 -21.52 -23.13
N ARG A 47 -16.82 -21.77 -23.08
CA ARG A 47 -17.56 -22.41 -24.18
C ARG A 47 -17.85 -21.46 -25.33
N GLU A 48 -18.07 -20.18 -25.03
CA GLU A 48 -18.19 -19.14 -26.04
C GLU A 48 -16.87 -18.96 -26.80
N ASP A 49 -15.74 -18.92 -26.08
CA ASP A 49 -14.40 -18.78 -26.65
C ASP A 49 -13.99 -19.98 -27.54
N LEU A 50 -14.22 -21.21 -27.07
CA LEU A 50 -13.83 -22.43 -27.79
C LEU A 50 -14.84 -22.87 -28.84
N GLY A 51 -16.07 -22.34 -28.79
CA GLY A 51 -17.17 -22.66 -29.69
C GLY A 51 -17.97 -23.93 -29.32
N PRO A 52 -19.07 -24.19 -30.05
CA PRO A 52 -20.07 -25.20 -29.66
C PRO A 52 -19.58 -26.65 -29.75
N ASN A 53 -18.48 -26.90 -30.48
CA ASN A 53 -17.94 -28.25 -30.71
C ASN A 53 -16.86 -28.66 -29.68
N ALA A 54 -16.55 -27.80 -28.71
CA ALA A 54 -15.54 -28.10 -27.70
C ALA A 54 -16.03 -29.18 -26.71
N GLY A 55 -15.19 -30.18 -26.44
CA GLY A 55 -15.45 -31.20 -25.44
C GLY A 55 -15.44 -30.61 -24.02
N GLY A 56 -16.22 -31.19 -23.11
CA GLY A 56 -16.37 -30.66 -21.74
C GLY A 56 -15.06 -30.52 -20.96
N LEU A 57 -14.13 -31.47 -21.12
CA LEU A 57 -12.79 -31.39 -20.50
C LEU A 57 -11.94 -30.24 -21.07
N THR A 58 -12.08 -29.93 -22.36
CA THR A 58 -11.39 -28.82 -23.01
C THR A 58 -11.91 -27.48 -22.49
N VAL A 59 -13.23 -27.36 -22.29
CA VAL A 59 -13.87 -26.18 -21.70
C VAL A 59 -13.40 -25.98 -20.26
N MET A 60 -13.36 -27.03 -19.43
CA MET A 60 -12.87 -26.93 -18.05
C MET A 60 -11.39 -26.52 -17.99
N ARG A 61 -10.54 -27.10 -18.84
CA ARG A 61 -9.12 -26.75 -18.89
C ARG A 61 -8.94 -25.28 -19.30
N HIS A 62 -9.66 -24.82 -20.32
CA HIS A 62 -9.60 -23.43 -20.78
C HIS A 62 -10.15 -22.45 -19.73
N ALA A 63 -11.22 -22.80 -19.02
CA ALA A 63 -11.74 -21.99 -17.91
C ALA A 63 -10.71 -21.83 -16.78
N ARG A 64 -10.01 -22.93 -16.41
CA ARG A 64 -8.92 -22.87 -15.41
C ARG A 64 -7.73 -22.06 -15.92
N GLU A 65 -7.35 -22.20 -17.18
CA GLU A 65 -6.27 -21.41 -17.81
C GLU A 65 -6.63 -19.92 -17.90
N ALA A 66 -7.88 -19.57 -18.19
CA ALA A 66 -8.34 -18.18 -18.23
C ALA A 66 -8.36 -17.53 -16.83
N ARG A 67 -8.66 -18.33 -15.79
CA ARG A 67 -8.54 -17.94 -14.38
C ARG A 67 -7.07 -17.81 -13.94
N ARG A 68 -6.15 -18.58 -14.54
CA ARG A 68 -4.69 -18.45 -14.38
C ARG A 68 -4.18 -17.19 -15.09
N GLY A 69 -4.46 -16.03 -14.51
CA GLY A 69 -3.90 -14.78 -15.00
C GLY A 69 -4.67 -13.56 -14.57
N ARG A 70 -4.13 -12.42 -14.98
CA ARG A 70 -4.80 -11.14 -14.83
C ARG A 70 -5.98 -11.09 -15.82
N PRO A 71 -7.20 -10.74 -15.39
CA PRO A 71 -8.38 -10.80 -16.25
C PRO A 71 -8.17 -10.01 -17.55
N LYS A 72 -8.62 -10.59 -18.66
CA LYS A 72 -8.49 -10.02 -20.01
C LYS A 72 -9.18 -8.64 -20.02
N GLY A 73 -8.42 -7.59 -20.31
CA GLY A 73 -8.94 -6.21 -20.27
C GLY A 73 -8.79 -5.49 -18.93
N ALA A 74 -8.21 -6.11 -17.90
CA ALA A 74 -7.75 -5.40 -16.72
C ALA A 74 -6.71 -4.36 -17.17
N LYS A 75 -7.12 -3.08 -17.25
CA LYS A 75 -6.19 -1.98 -17.52
C LYS A 75 -5.10 -2.07 -16.47
N ASN A 76 -3.83 -2.21 -16.85
CA ASN A 76 -2.75 -1.86 -15.93
C ASN A 76 -3.13 -0.45 -15.47
N LYS A 77 -3.53 -0.25 -14.20
CA LYS A 77 -3.50 1.09 -13.62
C LYS A 77 -2.05 1.47 -13.81
N ARG A 78 -1.75 2.28 -14.83
CA ARG A 78 -0.38 2.58 -15.18
C ARG A 78 0.18 3.18 -13.90
N SER A 79 1.30 2.66 -13.43
CA SER A 79 2.00 3.29 -12.31
C SER A 79 2.29 4.76 -12.58
N ASP A 80 2.26 5.19 -13.86
CA ASP A 80 2.23 6.60 -14.26
C ASP A 80 1.04 7.38 -13.71
N ASP A 81 -0.17 6.80 -13.69
CA ASP A 81 -1.36 7.51 -13.20
C ASP A 81 -1.30 7.68 -11.69
N PHE A 82 -0.77 6.69 -10.96
CA PHE A 82 -0.51 6.81 -9.53
C PHE A 82 0.65 7.77 -9.22
N ALA A 83 1.74 7.71 -9.98
CA ALA A 83 2.84 8.66 -9.85
C ALA A 83 2.38 10.11 -10.15
N ARG A 84 1.56 10.31 -11.18
CA ARG A 84 0.93 11.60 -11.49
C ARG A 84 0.00 12.06 -10.37
N TYR A 85 -0.80 11.14 -9.80
CA TYR A 85 -1.66 11.45 -8.68
C TYR A 85 -0.85 11.89 -7.45
N ILE A 86 0.19 11.13 -7.06
CA ILE A 86 1.07 11.52 -5.94
C ILE A 86 1.72 12.89 -6.21
N ALA A 87 2.20 13.13 -7.43
CA ALA A 87 2.82 14.38 -7.81
C ALA A 87 1.86 15.60 -7.79
N GLN A 88 0.54 15.41 -7.72
CA GLN A 88 -0.41 16.52 -7.51
C GLN A 88 -0.36 17.06 -6.07
N PHE A 89 0.01 16.24 -5.09
CA PHE A 89 0.03 16.65 -3.68
C PHE A 89 1.32 17.33 -3.25
N GLY A 90 2.40 17.22 -4.03
CA GLY A 90 3.69 17.75 -3.61
C GLY A 90 4.81 17.64 -4.65
N GLN A 91 5.99 18.07 -4.22
CA GLN A 91 7.21 17.97 -5.03
C GLN A 91 7.71 16.54 -5.12
N ASP A 92 8.53 16.27 -6.13
CA ASP A 92 9.20 14.98 -6.28
C ASP A 92 10.04 14.63 -5.03
N PRO A 93 9.97 13.40 -4.51
CA PRO A 93 10.71 12.99 -3.32
C PRO A 93 12.23 13.09 -3.50
N ALA A 94 12.77 12.89 -4.70
CA ALA A 94 14.20 13.04 -4.97
C ALA A 94 14.65 14.51 -4.85
N VAL A 95 13.82 15.44 -5.34
CA VAL A 95 14.03 16.88 -5.17
C VAL A 95 13.94 17.25 -3.68
N THR A 96 13.00 16.64 -2.95
CA THR A 96 12.83 16.86 -1.51
C THR A 96 14.07 16.43 -0.72
N LEU A 97 14.68 15.28 -1.06
CA LEU A 97 15.93 14.83 -0.43
C LEU A 97 17.11 15.76 -0.74
N MET A 98 17.22 16.26 -1.97
CA MET A 98 18.25 17.24 -2.33
C MET A 98 18.08 18.56 -1.58
N GLN A 99 16.83 19.04 -1.44
CA GLN A 99 16.53 20.24 -0.66
C GLN A 99 16.82 20.05 0.82
N LEU A 100 16.53 18.87 1.37
CA LEU A 100 16.83 18.54 2.76
C LEU A 100 18.34 18.63 3.05
N GLN A 101 19.18 18.17 2.12
CA GLN A 101 20.64 18.27 2.25
C GLN A 101 21.18 19.70 2.13
N SER A 102 20.47 20.59 1.42
CA SER A 102 20.90 21.96 1.14
C SER A 102 20.27 23.02 2.05
N THR A 103 19.25 22.65 2.82
CA THR A 103 18.53 23.56 3.71
C THR A 103 19.20 23.59 5.09
N PRO A 104 19.46 24.78 5.66
CA PRO A 104 20.04 24.88 7.00
C PRO A 104 19.06 24.45 8.11
N GLU A 105 19.60 24.00 9.24
CA GLU A 105 18.86 23.37 10.34
C GLU A 105 17.76 24.28 10.93
N GLU A 106 18.07 25.56 11.06
CA GLU A 106 17.15 26.58 11.59
C GLU A 106 15.85 26.68 10.76
N VAL A 107 15.97 26.53 9.43
CA VAL A 107 14.83 26.59 8.52
C VAL A 107 13.96 25.35 8.66
N HIS A 108 14.54 24.20 9.00
CA HIS A 108 13.77 22.98 9.28
C HIS A 108 12.96 23.07 10.56
N MET A 109 13.54 23.63 11.62
CA MET A 109 12.84 23.86 12.89
C MET A 109 11.75 24.92 12.73
N ALA A 110 12.04 26.03 12.03
CA ALA A 110 11.02 27.04 11.73
C ALA A 110 9.84 26.46 10.93
N ARG A 111 10.10 25.58 9.96
CA ARG A 111 9.05 24.90 9.18
C ARG A 111 8.28 23.82 9.96
N SER A 112 8.80 23.36 11.09
CA SER A 112 8.13 22.37 11.94
C SER A 112 7.20 23.00 12.97
N ARG A 113 7.35 24.31 13.22
CA ARG A 113 6.54 25.06 14.17
C ARG A 113 5.06 24.99 13.80
N ARG A 114 4.24 24.50 14.74
CA ARG A 114 2.78 24.48 14.63
C ARG A 114 2.18 25.09 15.89
N VAL A 115 1.21 25.98 15.69
CA VAL A 115 0.41 26.53 16.79
C VAL A 115 -0.82 25.64 16.95
N ARG A 116 -0.93 24.97 18.10
CA ARG A 116 -2.07 24.14 18.46
C ARG A 116 -2.82 24.81 19.60
N GLN A 117 -4.12 25.02 19.41
CA GLN A 117 -4.98 25.48 20.49
C GLN A 117 -5.37 24.28 21.35
N LYS A 118 -5.02 24.31 22.63
CA LYS A 118 -5.44 23.31 23.61
C LYS A 118 -6.37 23.98 24.59
N VAL A 119 -7.59 23.44 24.69
CA VAL A 119 -8.53 23.83 25.74
C VAL A 119 -8.08 23.15 27.03
N ILE A 120 -7.72 23.95 28.04
CA ILE A 120 -7.33 23.47 29.35
C ILE A 120 -8.41 23.90 30.34
N GLY A 121 -9.11 22.92 30.91
CA GLY A 121 -10.21 23.10 31.86
C GLY A 121 -11.46 22.29 31.49
N LYS A 122 -12.38 22.14 32.43
CA LYS A 122 -13.66 21.42 32.26
C LYS A 122 -14.80 22.38 32.69
N GLY A 123 -15.81 22.59 31.83
CA GLY A 123 -16.95 23.47 32.11
C GLY A 123 -16.71 24.96 31.79
N GLU A 124 -17.43 25.87 32.46
CA GLU A 124 -17.42 27.33 32.23
C GLU A 124 -16.06 28.02 32.48
N SER A 125 -15.10 27.33 33.10
CA SER A 125 -13.75 27.83 33.38
C SER A 125 -12.70 27.40 32.34
N ALA A 126 -13.12 26.75 31.25
CA ALA A 126 -12.23 26.32 30.18
C ALA A 126 -11.54 27.53 29.52
N ARG A 127 -10.21 27.52 29.52
CA ARG A 127 -9.39 28.53 28.83
C ARG A 127 -8.73 27.91 27.62
N VAL A 128 -8.83 28.58 26.48
CA VAL A 128 -8.09 28.23 25.27
C VAL A 128 -6.67 28.75 25.43
N VAL A 129 -5.69 27.85 25.50
CA VAL A 129 -4.27 28.19 25.55
C VAL A 129 -3.65 27.83 24.21
N GLU A 130 -2.93 28.78 23.61
CA GLU A 130 -2.14 28.53 22.40
C GLU A 130 -0.80 27.91 22.79
N LEU A 131 -0.59 26.66 22.37
CA LEU A 131 0.67 25.96 22.55
C LEU A 131 1.41 25.96 21.20
N THR A 132 2.67 26.39 21.22
CA THR A 132 3.54 26.26 20.04
C THR A 132 4.33 24.96 20.17
N GLU A 133 4.05 24.00 19.30
CA GLU A 133 4.81 22.75 19.20
C GLU A 133 5.89 22.91 18.14
N GLU A 134 7.14 22.59 18.51
CA GLU A 134 8.29 22.58 17.60
C GLU A 134 8.93 21.20 17.65
N MET A 135 9.28 20.67 16.47
CA MET A 135 10.07 19.44 16.40
C MET A 135 11.55 19.78 16.49
N THR A 136 12.32 18.94 17.17
CA THR A 136 13.78 18.98 17.10
C THR A 136 14.23 18.79 15.65
N TYR A 137 15.41 19.34 15.32
CA TYR A 137 15.98 19.23 13.98
C TYR A 137 16.08 17.77 13.51
N GLU A 138 16.57 16.88 14.37
CA GLU A 138 16.69 15.44 14.08
C GLU A 138 15.34 14.82 13.74
N ALA A 139 14.29 15.12 14.52
CA ALA A 139 12.96 14.58 14.30
C ALA A 139 12.33 15.10 13.00
N ALA A 140 12.49 16.40 12.71
CA ALA A 140 11.95 17.02 11.50
C ALA A 140 12.64 16.47 10.22
N THR A 141 13.95 16.27 10.30
CA THR A 141 14.76 15.73 9.19
C THR A 141 14.44 14.26 8.96
N ALA A 142 14.44 13.45 10.02
CA ALA A 142 14.13 12.02 9.93
C ALA A 142 12.73 11.77 9.35
N LEU A 143 11.73 12.55 9.75
CA LEU A 143 10.37 12.42 9.22
C LEU A 143 10.33 12.66 7.70
N ARG A 144 10.96 13.73 7.22
CA ARG A 144 11.00 14.08 5.79
C ARG A 144 11.75 13.04 4.97
N THR A 145 12.89 12.57 5.47
CA THR A 145 13.68 11.51 4.83
C THR A 145 12.85 10.24 4.69
N ARG A 146 12.19 9.79 5.77
CA ARG A 146 11.33 8.59 5.74
C ARG A 146 10.17 8.73 4.75
N CYS A 147 9.51 9.88 4.72
CA CYS A 147 8.43 10.13 3.75
C CYS A 147 8.94 10.08 2.30
N ALA A 148 10.10 10.70 2.03
CA ALA A 148 10.66 10.70 0.68
C ALA A 148 11.16 9.31 0.25
N GLU A 149 11.84 8.58 1.13
CA GLU A 149 12.29 7.21 0.89
C GLU A 149 11.12 6.25 0.66
N ALA A 150 10.03 6.38 1.43
CA ALA A 150 8.84 5.56 1.24
C ALA A 150 8.14 5.83 -0.12
N LEU A 151 8.21 7.07 -0.61
CA LEU A 151 7.56 7.47 -1.87
C LEU A 151 8.42 7.21 -3.12
N MET A 152 9.75 7.21 -2.99
CA MET A 152 10.67 7.03 -4.12
C MET A 152 10.40 5.78 -4.98
N PRO A 153 10.12 4.58 -4.42
CA PRO A 153 9.83 3.39 -5.22
C PRO A 153 8.62 3.55 -6.14
N PHE A 154 7.63 4.35 -5.77
CA PHE A 154 6.41 4.51 -6.56
C PHE A 154 6.56 5.48 -7.73
N ILE A 155 7.57 6.36 -7.67
CA ILE A 155 7.82 7.38 -8.68
C ILE A 155 8.99 6.99 -9.60
N HIS A 156 10.08 6.46 -9.03
CA HIS A 156 11.35 6.29 -9.72
C HIS A 156 11.75 4.85 -10.04
N SER A 157 11.05 3.84 -9.52
CA SER A 157 11.40 2.44 -9.80
C SER A 157 10.99 2.00 -11.21
N LYS A 158 11.66 0.95 -11.71
CA LYS A 158 11.30 0.30 -12.97
C LYS A 158 10.01 -0.50 -12.76
N LYS A 159 8.97 -0.17 -13.53
CA LYS A 159 7.63 -0.75 -13.45
C LYS A 159 7.63 -2.27 -13.74
N PRO A 160 6.71 -3.07 -13.14
CA PRO A 160 5.62 -2.67 -12.26
C PRO A 160 5.91 -2.97 -10.77
N VAL A 161 5.73 -1.97 -9.90
CA VAL A 161 5.55 -2.21 -8.46
C VAL A 161 4.07 -2.50 -8.24
N ALA A 162 3.75 -3.67 -7.71
CA ALA A 162 2.39 -3.99 -7.30
C ALA A 162 2.02 -3.09 -6.12
N ILE A 163 1.20 -2.08 -6.39
CA ILE A 163 0.58 -1.25 -5.36
C ILE A 163 -0.72 -1.95 -5.01
N ASP A 164 -0.74 -2.65 -3.89
CA ASP A 164 -1.98 -3.12 -3.31
C ASP A 164 -2.72 -1.91 -2.74
N ALA A 165 -3.69 -1.39 -3.50
CA ALA A 165 -4.49 -0.24 -3.11
C ALA A 165 -5.63 -0.63 -2.14
N THR A 166 -5.55 -1.78 -1.49
CA THR A 166 -6.31 -2.07 -0.26
C THR A 166 -5.73 -1.26 0.90
N ILE A 167 -5.77 0.07 0.77
CA ILE A 167 -5.45 0.98 1.86
C ILE A 167 -6.56 0.81 2.91
N ARG A 168 -6.35 -0.08 3.87
CA ARG A 168 -7.02 -0.05 5.18
C ARG A 168 -6.39 1.10 5.98
N GLY A 169 -6.61 2.32 5.52
CA GLY A 169 -6.16 3.52 6.19
C GLY A 169 -7.23 3.95 7.19
N VAL A 170 -6.87 4.03 8.46
CA VAL A 170 -7.68 4.74 9.44
C VAL A 170 -7.50 6.23 9.17
N ILE A 171 -8.51 6.85 8.55
CA ILE A 171 -8.58 8.32 8.46
C ILE A 171 -9.11 8.77 9.83
N VAL A 172 -8.23 9.28 10.68
CA VAL A 172 -8.65 9.99 11.89
C VAL A 172 -9.07 11.38 11.46
N GLN A 173 -10.36 11.56 11.21
CA GLN A 173 -10.96 12.87 10.96
C GLN A 173 -11.43 13.42 12.31
N GLU A 174 -10.63 14.28 12.95
CA GLU A 174 -11.11 15.07 14.09
C GLU A 174 -12.02 16.19 13.55
N GLU A 175 -13.33 15.95 13.50
CA GLU A 175 -14.31 16.98 13.19
C GLU A 175 -14.62 17.81 14.44
N ILE A 176 -14.13 19.05 14.47
CA ILE A 176 -14.58 20.07 15.43
C ILE A 176 -15.63 20.93 14.71
N GLY A 177 -16.91 20.65 14.98
CA GLY A 177 -18.03 21.55 14.66
C GLY A 177 -18.81 21.22 13.38
N GLU A 178 -20.14 21.04 13.59
CA GLU A 178 -21.25 20.87 12.64
C GLU A 178 -21.13 19.81 11.52
N VAL A 179 -21.92 18.74 11.70
CA VAL A 179 -22.17 17.63 10.77
C VAL A 179 -22.67 18.16 9.42
N ARG A 180 -21.86 18.05 8.37
CA ARG A 180 -22.38 18.09 6.99
C ARG A 180 -22.80 16.69 6.57
N PRO A 181 -23.96 16.51 5.93
CA PRO A 181 -24.35 15.22 5.40
C PRO A 181 -23.38 14.82 4.27
N VAL A 182 -22.61 13.77 4.52
CA VAL A 182 -21.70 13.15 3.54
C VAL A 182 -22.54 12.61 2.39
N ARG A 183 -22.45 13.27 1.23
CA ARG A 183 -23.12 12.84 0.00
C ARG A 183 -22.12 12.04 -0.83
N GLY A 184 -22.25 10.72 -0.81
CA GLY A 184 -21.56 9.81 -1.72
C GLY A 184 -20.79 8.71 -1.00
N ALA A 185 -21.32 7.49 -1.05
CA ALA A 185 -20.59 6.28 -0.71
C ALA A 185 -19.40 6.12 -1.67
N MET A 186 -18.18 6.30 -1.18
CA MET A 186 -16.97 5.91 -1.92
C MET A 186 -15.95 5.14 -1.07
N ILE A 187 -16.23 4.87 0.20
CA ILE A 187 -15.31 4.12 1.06
C ILE A 187 -16.15 3.22 1.97
N ASP A 188 -16.18 1.92 1.67
CA ASP A 188 -16.63 0.90 2.62
C ASP A 188 -15.56 0.78 3.71
N GLY A 189 -15.73 1.56 4.77
CA GLY A 189 -14.93 1.51 5.97
C GLY A 189 -15.83 1.31 7.18
N GLU A 190 -15.52 0.32 8.01
CA GLU A 190 -16.16 0.13 9.30
C GLU A 190 -15.58 1.16 10.29
N ILE A 191 -16.44 1.97 10.91
CA ILE A 191 -16.03 2.95 11.93
C ILE A 191 -15.58 2.16 13.17
N LEU A 192 -14.26 2.07 13.38
CA LEU A 192 -13.64 1.27 14.45
C LEU A 192 -13.77 1.90 15.86
N GLY A 193 -14.35 3.09 15.97
CA GLY A 193 -14.72 3.71 17.25
C GLY A 193 -14.78 5.22 17.21
N VAL A 194 -15.72 5.79 17.98
CA VAL A 194 -15.75 7.21 18.34
C VAL A 194 -15.09 7.33 19.71
N ALA A 195 -13.98 8.06 19.80
CA ALA A 195 -13.34 8.33 21.08
C ALA A 195 -14.20 9.32 21.87
N HIS A 196 -14.96 8.82 22.85
CA HIS A 196 -15.57 9.66 23.87
C HIS A 196 -14.50 10.11 24.87
N PRO A 197 -14.60 11.34 25.41
CA PRO A 197 -13.74 11.73 26.52
C PRO A 197 -13.89 10.70 27.64
N ALA A 198 -12.78 10.19 28.15
CA ALA A 198 -12.79 9.25 29.26
C ALA A 198 -13.47 9.94 30.45
N ASP A 199 -14.69 9.51 30.76
CA ASP A 199 -15.31 9.79 32.04
C ASP A 199 -14.45 9.07 33.07
N GLY A 200 -13.65 9.87 33.78
CA GLY A 200 -12.81 9.41 34.87
C GLY A 200 -13.68 8.78 35.94
N GLU A 201 -13.36 7.53 36.27
CA GLU A 201 -13.84 6.86 37.47
C GLU A 201 -13.40 7.70 38.68
N ASP A 202 -14.41 8.24 39.37
CA ASP A 202 -14.32 8.60 40.77
C ASP A 202 -14.12 7.31 41.58
N GLU A 203 -12.95 7.10 42.16
CA GLU A 203 -12.85 6.38 43.44
C GLU A 203 -12.11 7.24 44.47
N ARG A 204 -12.71 7.21 45.66
CA ARG A 204 -12.32 7.87 46.91
C ARG A 204 -11.11 7.22 47.55
#